data_AF-A0A0R3M7J4-F1
#
_entry.id   AF-A0A0R3M7J4-F1
#
_cell.length_a   1.000
_cell.length_b   1.000
_cell.length_c   1.000
_cell.angle_alpha   90.00
_cell.angle_beta   90.00
_cell.angle_gamma   90.00
#
_symmetry.space_group_name_H-M   'P 1'
#
loop_
_entity.id
_entity.type
_entity.pdbx_description
1 polymer ?
#
loop_
_entity_poly.entity_id
_entity_poly.type
_entity_poly.pdbx_seq_one_letter_code
_entity_poly.pdbx_strand_id
1 'polypeptide(L)'
;MTTAAEALAAYYAANGIEADPARAATWICKIGPVSVEFPNWKWRRDAITRHDLHHILTGYPCTMTGEMQMAAWEFAAGRYRHWAATLFCLPLALMGVIFAPRKTALAFRAGLISTSLYGSELDRNKPLTALRAEIAARRPASYPPETP
;
A
#
# COMPACT_ATOMS: atom_id res chain seq x y z
N MET A 1 -10.10 -15.48 15.23
CA MET A 1 -10.17 -14.44 14.19
C MET A 1 -8.76 -13.99 13.91
N THR A 2 -8.34 -13.88 12.65
CA THR A 2 -6.99 -13.42 12.32
C THR A 2 -6.89 -11.90 12.48
N THR A 3 -5.94 -11.46 13.29
CA THR A 3 -5.60 -10.05 13.52
C THR A 3 -4.71 -9.51 12.39
N ALA A 4 -4.60 -8.19 12.29
CA ALA A 4 -3.71 -7.54 11.33
C ALA A 4 -2.23 -7.92 11.57
N ALA A 5 -1.81 -8.06 12.83
CA ALA A 5 -0.46 -8.50 13.19
C ALA A 5 -0.15 -9.92 12.69
N GLU A 6 -1.04 -10.87 12.93
CA GLU A 6 -0.88 -12.26 12.47
C GLU A 6 -0.86 -12.36 10.95
N ALA A 7 -1.73 -11.59 10.28
CA ALA A 7 -1.78 -11.55 8.83
C ALA A 7 -0.52 -10.96 8.21
N LEU A 8 0.02 -9.89 8.78
CA LEU A 8 1.30 -9.33 8.35
C LEU A 8 2.45 -10.30 8.55
N ALA A 9 2.50 -11.01 9.69
CA ALA A 9 3.53 -12.01 9.94
C ALA A 9 3.49 -13.14 8.89
N ALA A 10 2.30 -13.64 8.57
CA ALA A 10 2.11 -14.65 7.54
C ALA A 10 2.48 -14.11 6.14
N TYR A 11 2.11 -12.87 5.83
CA TYR A 11 2.45 -12.21 4.56
C TYR A 11 3.97 -12.03 4.41
N TYR A 12 4.66 -11.58 5.45
CA TYR A 12 6.11 -11.41 5.42
C TYR A 12 6.83 -12.74 5.25
N ALA A 13 6.41 -13.78 5.99
CA ALA A 13 6.95 -15.12 5.83
C ALA A 13 6.76 -15.67 4.40
N ALA A 14 5.58 -15.47 3.81
CA ALA A 14 5.27 -15.94 2.46
C ALA A 14 6.06 -15.22 1.35
N ASN A 15 6.48 -13.97 1.58
CA ASN A 15 7.17 -13.15 0.59
C ASN A 15 8.67 -12.96 0.89
N GLY A 16 9.21 -13.61 1.93
CA GLY A 16 10.60 -13.48 2.34
C GLY A 16 10.96 -12.06 2.79
N ILE A 17 9.99 -11.33 3.36
CA ILE A 17 10.18 -9.99 3.93
C ILE A 17 10.57 -10.15 5.40
N GLU A 18 11.46 -9.27 5.89
CA GLU A 18 11.81 -9.23 7.31
C GLU A 18 10.58 -8.91 8.19
N ALA A 19 10.57 -9.41 9.43
CA ALA A 19 9.39 -9.34 10.30
C ALA A 19 8.95 -7.90 10.70
N ASP A 20 9.84 -6.91 10.56
CA ASP A 20 9.51 -5.49 10.80
C ASP A 20 10.26 -4.57 9.80
N PRO A 21 9.75 -4.46 8.54
CA PRO A 21 10.41 -3.67 7.49
C PRO A 21 10.39 -2.17 7.79
N ALA A 22 9.60 -1.72 8.77
CA ALA A 22 9.57 -0.34 9.22
C ALA A 22 10.73 0.01 10.16
N ARG A 23 11.40 -0.98 10.79
CA ARG A 23 12.57 -0.75 11.66
C ARG A 23 13.91 -0.77 10.92
N ALA A 24 13.97 -1.40 9.75
CA ALA A 24 15.19 -1.47 8.96
C ALA A 24 15.71 -0.08 8.58
N ALA A 25 17.02 0.13 8.66
CA ALA A 25 17.66 1.40 8.30
C ALA A 25 17.63 1.66 6.78
N THR A 26 17.69 0.58 6.01
CA THR A 26 17.65 0.56 4.55
C THR A 26 16.61 -0.45 4.07
N TRP A 27 16.30 -0.41 2.79
CA TRP A 27 15.45 -1.39 2.14
C TRP A 27 15.93 -1.63 0.71
N ILE A 28 15.63 -2.82 0.18
CA ILE A 28 16.09 -3.24 -1.13
C ILE A 28 14.93 -3.13 -2.12
N CYS A 29 15.09 -2.30 -3.15
CA CYS A 29 14.20 -2.26 -4.30
C CYS A 29 14.72 -3.20 -5.39
N LYS A 30 13.91 -4.17 -5.81
CA LYS A 30 14.24 -5.02 -6.96
C LYS A 30 13.61 -4.43 -8.22
N ILE A 31 14.46 -4.00 -9.15
CA ILE A 31 14.07 -3.48 -10.46
C ILE A 31 14.57 -4.47 -11.51
N GLY A 32 13.74 -5.46 -11.85
CA GLY A 32 14.13 -6.56 -12.72
C GLY A 32 15.31 -7.34 -12.12
N PRO A 33 16.43 -7.52 -12.84
CA PRO A 33 17.61 -8.25 -12.33
C PRO A 33 18.47 -7.42 -11.36
N VAL A 34 18.21 -6.11 -11.23
CA VAL A 34 19.02 -5.22 -10.40
C VAL A 34 18.38 -5.05 -9.03
N SER A 35 19.20 -5.14 -7.96
CA SER A 35 18.81 -4.80 -6.60
C SER A 35 19.50 -3.51 -6.19
N VAL A 36 18.72 -2.49 -5.82
CA VAL A 36 19.23 -1.20 -5.36
C VAL A 36 18.81 -1.01 -3.91
N GLU A 37 19.80 -0.74 -3.06
CA GLU A 37 19.57 -0.43 -1.65
C GLU A 37 19.29 1.06 -1.49
N PHE A 38 18.21 1.39 -0.78
CA PHE A 38 17.81 2.76 -0.50
C PHE A 38 17.69 2.99 1.01
N PRO A 39 17.94 4.22 1.49
CA PRO A 39 17.59 4.59 2.85
C PRO A 39 16.10 4.36 3.10
N ASN A 40 15.76 3.82 4.27
CA ASN A 40 14.36 3.68 4.67
C ASN A 40 13.90 5.00 5.31
N TRP A 41 13.59 6.00 4.48
CA TRP A 41 13.16 7.32 4.94
C TRP A 41 11.96 7.25 5.87
N LYS A 42 11.81 8.25 6.75
CA LYS A 42 10.74 8.29 7.75
C LYS A 42 9.35 8.08 7.13
N TRP A 43 9.05 8.78 6.04
CA TRP A 43 7.77 8.65 5.35
C TRP A 43 7.49 7.23 4.84
N ARG A 44 8.52 6.47 4.45
CA ARG A 44 8.38 5.07 4.02
C ARG A 44 8.12 4.18 5.22
N ARG A 45 8.89 4.33 6.31
CA ARG A 45 8.68 3.56 7.56
C ARG A 45 7.27 3.76 8.12
N ASP A 46 6.74 4.98 8.02
CA ASP A 46 5.39 5.31 8.48
C ASP A 46 4.29 4.71 7.57
N ALA A 47 4.59 4.51 6.29
CA ALA A 47 3.63 4.04 5.29
C ALA A 47 3.66 2.52 5.05
N ILE A 48 4.83 1.88 5.16
CA ILE A 48 5.08 0.51 4.66
C ILE A 48 4.15 -0.52 5.29
N THR A 49 3.91 -0.44 6.60
CA THR A 49 3.01 -1.38 7.29
C THR A 49 1.58 -1.29 6.77
N ARG A 50 1.10 -0.09 6.41
CA ARG A 50 -0.25 0.10 5.85
C ARG A 50 -0.31 -0.36 4.41
N HIS A 51 0.73 -0.08 3.63
CA HIS A 51 0.90 -0.57 2.27
C HIS A 51 0.84 -2.11 2.22
N ASP A 52 1.61 -2.79 3.08
CA ASP A 52 1.60 -4.26 3.17
C ASP A 52 0.24 -4.80 3.61
N LEU A 53 -0.47 -4.10 4.52
CA LEU A 53 -1.86 -4.43 4.85
C LEU A 53 -2.80 -4.24 3.65
N HIS A 54 -2.61 -3.23 2.81
CA HIS A 54 -3.42 -3.07 1.61
C HIS A 54 -3.26 -4.27 0.68
N HIS A 55 -2.06 -4.85 0.54
CA HIS A 55 -1.87 -6.09 -0.24
C HIS A 55 -2.73 -7.23 0.30
N ILE A 56 -2.72 -7.43 1.62
CA ILE A 56 -3.51 -8.47 2.29
C ILE A 56 -5.02 -8.23 2.11
N LEU A 57 -5.46 -6.98 2.25
CA LEU A 57 -6.88 -6.63 2.22
C LEU A 57 -7.46 -6.63 0.80
N THR A 58 -6.72 -6.13 -0.18
CA THR A 58 -7.14 -6.09 -1.59
C THR A 58 -6.93 -7.42 -2.32
N GLY A 59 -5.98 -8.24 -1.84
CA GLY A 59 -5.56 -9.48 -2.48
C GLY A 59 -4.62 -9.27 -3.67
N TYR A 60 -4.10 -8.05 -3.89
CA TYR A 60 -3.07 -7.84 -4.90
C TYR A 60 -1.74 -8.46 -4.43
N PRO A 61 -1.11 -9.34 -5.22
CA PRO A 61 0.06 -10.08 -4.79
C PRO A 61 1.31 -9.18 -4.69
N CYS A 62 2.29 -9.54 -3.86
CA CYS A 62 3.61 -8.88 -3.78
C CYS A 62 4.47 -9.21 -5.01
N THR A 63 4.05 -8.75 -6.19
CA THR A 63 4.72 -8.96 -7.48
C THR A 63 4.73 -7.64 -8.24
N MET A 64 5.60 -7.48 -9.23
CA MET A 64 5.66 -6.24 -10.01
C MET A 64 4.29 -5.79 -10.57
N THR A 65 3.48 -6.72 -11.11
CA THR A 65 2.12 -6.40 -11.56
C THR A 65 1.18 -6.06 -10.39
N GLY A 66 1.32 -6.73 -9.25
CA GLY A 66 0.53 -6.42 -8.06
C GLY A 66 0.90 -5.07 -7.44
N GLU A 67 2.17 -4.66 -7.47
CA GLU A 67 2.62 -3.31 -7.10
C GLU A 67 2.01 -2.24 -8.00
N MET A 68 1.95 -2.50 -9.32
CA MET A 68 1.27 -1.59 -10.26
C MET A 68 -0.23 -1.45 -9.94
N GLN A 69 -0.89 -2.56 -9.58
CA GLN A 69 -2.29 -2.56 -9.15
C GLN A 69 -2.45 -1.82 -7.81
N MET A 70 -1.55 -2.06 -6.85
CA MET A 70 -1.57 -1.42 -5.54
C MET A 70 -1.39 0.09 -5.68
N ALA A 71 -0.39 0.53 -6.43
CA ALA A 71 -0.18 1.94 -6.71
C ALA A 71 -1.44 2.58 -7.30
N ALA A 72 -2.05 1.97 -8.32
CA ALA A 72 -3.28 2.49 -8.90
C ALA A 72 -4.46 2.54 -7.91
N TRP A 73 -4.62 1.51 -7.09
CA TRP A 73 -5.64 1.49 -6.04
C TRP A 73 -5.40 2.58 -4.99
N GLU A 74 -4.19 2.74 -4.47
CA GLU A 74 -3.85 3.77 -3.48
C GLU A 74 -4.00 5.20 -4.04
N PHE A 75 -3.71 5.41 -5.33
CA PHE A 75 -3.97 6.69 -6.00
C PHE A 75 -5.46 7.07 -5.97
N ALA A 76 -6.36 6.09 -6.05
CA ALA A 76 -7.80 6.30 -6.02
C ALA A 76 -8.39 6.29 -4.60
N ALA A 77 -7.99 5.32 -3.76
CA ALA A 77 -8.49 5.12 -2.39
C ALA A 77 -7.98 6.17 -1.39
N GLY A 78 -6.88 6.85 -1.72
CA GLY A 78 -6.26 7.89 -0.91
C GLY A 78 -4.77 7.61 -0.74
N ARG A 79 -3.92 8.51 -1.25
CA ARG A 79 -2.47 8.36 -1.17
C ARG A 79 -1.95 8.71 0.22
N TYR A 80 -0.76 8.20 0.52
CA TYR A 80 0.00 8.71 1.65
C TYR A 80 0.32 10.21 1.45
N ARG A 81 0.19 11.00 2.52
CA ARG A 81 0.20 12.48 2.45
C ARG A 81 1.54 13.08 2.00
N HIS A 82 2.64 12.35 2.17
CA HIS A 82 3.96 12.85 1.82
C HIS A 82 4.19 12.80 0.29
N TRP A 83 4.57 13.92 -0.32
CA TRP A 83 4.77 14.04 -1.77
C TRP A 83 5.78 13.02 -2.34
N ALA A 84 6.83 12.67 -1.58
CA ALA A 84 7.81 11.69 -2.03
C ALA A 84 7.21 10.29 -2.21
N ALA A 85 6.19 9.92 -1.43
CA ALA A 85 5.47 8.66 -1.63
C ALA A 85 4.70 8.68 -2.96
N THR A 86 4.10 9.82 -3.32
CA THR A 86 3.49 9.99 -4.65
C THR A 86 4.52 9.85 -5.77
N LEU A 87 5.68 10.53 -5.65
CA LEU A 87 6.73 10.44 -6.66
C LEU A 87 7.27 9.01 -6.80
N PHE A 88 7.33 8.26 -5.71
CA PHE A 88 7.75 6.87 -5.68
C PHE A 88 6.72 5.93 -6.34
N CYS A 89 5.42 6.10 -6.05
CA CYS A 89 4.37 5.22 -6.59
C CYS A 89 3.90 5.59 -8.01
N LEU A 90 4.10 6.84 -8.45
CA LEU A 90 3.65 7.32 -9.76
C LEU A 90 4.24 6.50 -10.93
N PRO A 91 5.56 6.21 -10.99
CA PRO A 91 6.12 5.36 -12.03
C PRO A 91 5.48 3.97 -12.08
N LEU A 92 5.18 3.34 -10.94
CA LEU A 92 4.50 2.05 -10.87
C LEU A 92 3.09 2.11 -11.45
N ALA A 93 2.32 3.15 -11.11
CA ALA A 93 0.99 3.33 -11.67
C ALA A 93 1.04 3.54 -13.20
N LEU A 94 1.98 4.37 -13.69
CA LEU A 94 2.16 4.61 -15.12
C LEU A 94 2.61 3.36 -15.88
N MET A 95 3.55 2.61 -15.33
CA MET A 95 3.94 1.30 -15.88
C MET A 95 2.76 0.34 -15.90
N GLY A 96 1.89 0.36 -14.89
CA GLY A 96 0.65 -0.41 -14.88
C GLY A 96 -0.27 -0.10 -16.05
N VAL A 97 -0.44 1.19 -16.39
CA VAL A 97 -1.24 1.61 -17.56
C VAL A 97 -0.66 1.07 -18.88
N ILE A 98 0.67 0.95 -18.98
CA ILE A 98 1.34 0.47 -20.19
C ILE A 98 1.34 -1.07 -20.27
N PHE A 99 1.76 -1.76 -19.19
CA PHE A 99 2.05 -3.20 -19.20
C PHE A 99 0.89 -4.06 -18.68
N ALA A 100 -0.02 -3.50 -17.87
CA ALA A 100 -1.16 -4.23 -17.29
C ALA A 100 -2.48 -3.42 -17.30
N PRO A 101 -2.85 -2.74 -18.41
CA PRO A 101 -3.87 -1.69 -18.44
C PRO A 101 -5.20 -2.12 -17.84
N ARG A 102 -5.69 -3.33 -18.18
CA ARG A 102 -6.96 -3.85 -17.67
C ARG A 102 -6.92 -4.05 -16.15
N LYS A 103 -5.85 -4.66 -15.62
CA LYS A 103 -5.70 -4.91 -14.19
C LYS A 103 -5.55 -3.61 -13.41
N THR A 104 -4.75 -2.68 -13.93
CA THR A 104 -4.56 -1.34 -13.36
C THR A 104 -5.85 -0.54 -13.34
N ALA A 105 -6.63 -0.54 -14.43
CA ALA A 105 -7.92 0.15 -14.48
C ALA A 105 -8.94 -0.44 -13.48
N LEU A 106 -8.98 -1.77 -13.35
CA LEU A 106 -9.83 -2.43 -12.36
C LEU A 106 -9.42 -2.08 -10.92
N ALA A 107 -8.11 -2.06 -10.64
CA ALA A 107 -7.60 -1.69 -9.33
C ALA A 107 -7.89 -0.22 -8.98
N PHE A 108 -7.71 0.69 -9.94
CA PHE A 108 -8.09 2.09 -9.78
C PHE A 108 -9.59 2.25 -9.50
N ARG A 109 -10.45 1.58 -10.27
CA ARG A 109 -11.91 1.60 -10.06
C ARG A 109 -12.31 1.04 -8.69
N ALA A 110 -11.65 -0.04 -8.24
CA ALA A 110 -11.85 -0.55 -6.90
C ALA A 110 -11.44 0.48 -5.85
N GLY A 111 -10.34 1.20 -6.05
CA GLY A 111 -9.90 2.27 -5.16
C GLY A 111 -10.88 3.44 -5.07
N LEU A 112 -11.57 3.80 -6.16
CA LEU A 112 -12.57 4.88 -6.17
C LEU A 112 -13.78 4.62 -5.24
N ILE A 113 -14.03 3.36 -4.91
CA ILE A 113 -15.10 2.94 -3.99
C ILE A 113 -14.55 2.45 -2.65
N SER A 114 -13.27 2.69 -2.38
CA SER A 114 -12.58 2.30 -1.16
C SER A 114 -11.96 3.52 -0.47
N THR A 115 -11.49 3.31 0.76
CA THR A 115 -10.66 4.26 1.51
C THR A 115 -9.37 3.56 1.95
N SER A 116 -8.22 4.22 1.81
CA SER A 116 -6.95 3.66 2.31
C SER A 116 -6.78 3.85 3.82
N LEU A 117 -5.94 3.01 4.44
CA LEU A 117 -5.64 3.09 5.87
C LEU A 117 -4.65 4.20 6.23
N TYR A 118 -4.21 5.02 5.26
CA TYR A 118 -3.26 6.10 5.51
C TYR A 118 -3.83 7.24 6.37
N GLY A 119 -5.15 7.41 6.36
CA GLY A 119 -5.84 8.42 7.17
C GLY A 119 -6.24 7.95 8.57
N SER A 120 -6.07 6.66 8.89
CA SER A 120 -6.50 6.09 10.18
C SER A 120 -5.33 5.69 11.08
N GLU A 121 -5.61 5.70 12.38
CA GLU A 121 -4.71 5.10 13.36
C GLU A 121 -4.71 3.59 13.19
N LEU A 122 -3.53 3.02 12.99
CA LEU A 122 -3.38 1.59 12.75
C LEU A 122 -3.29 0.84 14.07
N ASP A 123 -4.35 0.13 14.45
CA ASP A 123 -4.31 -0.88 15.50
C ASP A 123 -4.05 -2.27 14.90
N ARG A 124 -2.88 -2.84 15.19
CA ARG A 124 -2.47 -4.16 14.68
C ARG A 124 -3.19 -5.33 15.35
N ASN A 125 -3.84 -5.11 16.50
CA ASN A 125 -4.63 -6.13 17.17
C ASN A 125 -6.05 -6.24 16.60
N LYS A 126 -6.46 -5.26 15.78
CA LYS A 126 -7.77 -5.25 15.13
C LYS A 126 -7.93 -6.47 14.20
N PRO A 127 -9.10 -7.13 14.19
CA PRO A 127 -9.38 -8.22 13.25
C PRO A 127 -9.31 -7.74 11.80
N LEU A 128 -8.80 -8.58 10.89
CA LEU A 128 -8.76 -8.26 9.46
C LEU A 128 -10.14 -7.94 8.88
N THR A 129 -11.20 -8.59 9.37
CA THR A 129 -12.58 -8.33 8.93
C THR A 129 -13.01 -6.89 9.21
N ALA A 130 -12.59 -6.33 10.35
CA ALA A 130 -12.88 -4.94 10.69
C ALA A 130 -12.07 -3.96 9.84
N LEU A 131 -10.81 -4.28 9.52
CA LEU A 131 -10.02 -3.49 8.56
C LEU A 131 -10.58 -3.58 7.13
N ARG A 132 -11.10 -4.74 6.71
CA ARG A 132 -11.79 -4.90 5.42
C ARG A 132 -13.03 -4.01 5.34
N ALA A 133 -13.81 -3.93 6.43
CA ALA A 133 -14.96 -3.04 6.51
C ALA A 133 -14.54 -1.56 6.43
N GLU A 134 -13.41 -1.20 7.06
CA GLU A 134 -12.87 0.16 7.04
C GLU A 134 -12.46 0.59 5.62
N ILE A 135 -11.74 -0.26 4.88
CA ILE A 135 -11.36 0.09 3.50
C ILE A 135 -12.55 0.06 2.53
N ALA A 136 -13.63 -0.66 2.87
CA ALA A 136 -14.87 -0.67 2.11
C ALA A 136 -15.77 0.54 2.42
N ALA A 137 -15.54 1.25 3.53
CA ALA A 137 -16.26 2.46 3.86
C ALA A 137 -15.87 3.55 2.84
N ARG A 138 -16.85 3.99 2.04
CA ARG A 138 -16.65 4.98 0.99
C ARG A 138 -16.17 6.30 1.60
N ARG A 139 -15.10 6.88 1.05
CA ARG A 139 -14.63 8.20 1.48
C ARG A 139 -15.74 9.25 1.27
N PRO A 140 -16.15 10.03 2.29
CA PRO A 140 -16.98 11.20 2.04
C PRO A 140 -16.22 12.17 1.13
N ALA A 141 -16.93 12.78 0.17
CA ALA A 141 -16.35 13.69 -0.80
C ALA A 141 -15.99 15.04 -0.15
N SER A 142 -14.91 15.10 0.64
CA SER A 142 -14.32 16.37 1.08
C SER A 142 -12.94 16.12 1.71
N TYR A 143 -11.90 16.57 1.03
CA TYR A 143 -10.62 16.91 1.67
C TYR A 143 -10.77 18.37 2.11
N PRO A 144 -10.64 18.73 3.41
CA PRO A 144 -10.54 20.14 3.76
C PRO A 144 -9.25 20.69 3.15
N PRO A 145 -9.26 21.92 2.60
CA PRO A 145 -8.05 22.55 2.08
C PRO A 145 -7.00 22.66 3.18
N GLU A 146 -5.73 22.64 2.78
CA GLU A 146 -4.60 22.92 3.67
C GLU A 146 -4.87 24.22 4.44
N THR A 147 -4.91 24.15 5.77
CA THR A 147 -4.67 25.37 6.55
C THR A 147 -3.18 25.69 6.44
N PRO A 148 -2.83 26.95 6.14
CA PRO A 148 -1.45 27.40 5.93
C PRO A 148 -0.57 27.24 7.17
#